data_AF-A0AAW1SSS6-F1
#
_entry.id   AF-A0AAW1SSS6-F1
#
_cell.length_a   1.000
_cell.length_b   1.000
_cell.length_c   1.000
_cell.angle_alpha   90.00
_cell.angle_beta   90.00
_cell.angle_gamma   90.00
#
_symmetry.space_group_name_H-M   'P 1'
#
loop_
_entity.id
_entity.type
_entity.pdbx_description
1 polymer ?
#
loop_
_entity_poly.entity_id
_entity_poly.type
_entity_poly.pdbx_seq_one_letter_code
_entity_poly.pdbx_strand_id
1 'polypeptide(L)' 'MQSDPVGGPSRKVRKGSKKGKAVAKADLPSKICVVCGRPFNWRKKWESCWDEVKYCSDKCRREKGLPKAPEI' A
#
# COMPACT_ATOMS: atom_id res chain seq x y z
N MET A 1 -49.18 20.74 8.39
CA MET A 1 -48.76 19.69 9.35
C MET A 1 -48.55 18.35 8.65
N GLN A 2 -47.75 18.33 7.58
CA GLN A 2 -47.01 17.18 7.04
C GLN A 2 -45.75 17.81 6.39
N SER A 3 -44.73 18.11 7.21
CA SER A 3 -43.49 17.33 7.34
C SER A 3 -42.44 17.71 6.28
N ASP A 4 -41.64 18.74 6.59
CA ASP A 4 -40.35 19.02 5.94
C ASP A 4 -39.36 17.86 6.20
N PRO A 5 -38.56 17.48 5.19
CA PRO A 5 -37.21 17.07 5.53
C PRO A 5 -36.13 17.76 4.68
N VAL A 6 -35.45 18.72 5.32
CA VAL A 6 -33.99 18.87 5.37
C VAL A 6 -33.19 18.56 4.09
N GLY A 7 -33.05 19.56 3.21
CA GLY A 7 -32.03 19.58 2.15
C GLY A 7 -30.62 19.76 2.72
N GLY A 8 -29.94 18.65 3.05
CA GLY A 8 -28.56 18.65 3.53
C GLY A 8 -27.54 19.04 2.44
N PRO A 9 -26.42 19.71 2.81
CA PRO A 9 -25.45 20.20 1.83
C PRO A 9 -24.69 19.05 1.16
N SER A 10 -24.73 19.07 -0.18
CA SER A 10 -24.07 18.12 -1.07
C SER A 10 -22.57 18.01 -0.76
N ARG A 11 -22.14 16.88 -0.19
CA ARG A 11 -20.75 16.56 0.11
C ARG A 11 -19.97 16.44 -1.19
N LYS A 12 -19.06 17.39 -1.44
CA LYS A 12 -18.09 17.36 -2.55
C LYS A 12 -17.18 16.13 -2.43
N VAL A 13 -17.41 15.10 -3.23
CA VAL A 13 -16.50 13.95 -3.38
C VAL A 13 -15.24 14.42 -4.12
N ARG A 14 -14.08 14.24 -3.48
CA ARG A 14 -12.77 14.65 -3.99
C ARG A 14 -12.06 13.42 -4.59
N LYS A 15 -11.80 13.49 -5.90
CA LYS A 15 -10.58 13.10 -6.67
C LYS A 15 -9.92 11.73 -6.44
N GLY A 16 -9.50 11.07 -7.53
CA GLY A 16 -8.37 10.13 -7.48
C GLY A 16 -8.11 9.22 -8.69
N SER A 17 -7.50 9.78 -9.75
CA SER A 17 -6.66 9.16 -10.79
C SER A 17 -6.63 7.63 -10.97
N LYS A 18 -7.41 7.11 -11.93
CA LYS A 18 -7.08 5.84 -12.60
C LYS A 18 -6.13 6.11 -13.77
N LYS A 19 -5.24 5.13 -14.02
CA LYS A 19 -4.56 4.83 -15.30
C LYS A 19 -3.05 5.11 -15.33
N GLY A 20 -2.30 4.22 -14.70
CA GLY A 20 -0.90 3.94 -15.02
C GLY A 20 -0.83 2.72 -15.96
N LYS A 21 -0.10 2.89 -17.07
CA LYS A 21 0.03 1.98 -18.21
C LYS A 21 0.51 0.57 -17.81
N ALA A 22 -0.10 -0.44 -18.41
CA ALA A 22 0.30 -1.84 -18.33
C ALA A 22 1.69 -2.01 -18.98
N VAL A 23 2.73 -2.05 -18.16
CA VAL A 23 3.88 -2.92 -18.42
C VAL A 23 3.53 -4.22 -17.72
N ALA A 24 3.53 -5.33 -18.43
CA ALA A 24 3.42 -6.66 -17.85
C ALA A 24 4.60 -6.85 -16.87
N LYS A 25 4.37 -6.52 -15.60
CA LYS A 25 5.26 -6.76 -14.46
C LYS A 25 4.95 -8.13 -13.84
N ALA A 26 4.47 -9.07 -14.65
CA ALA A 26 3.99 -10.37 -14.18
C ALA A 26 5.13 -11.27 -13.70
N ASP A 27 6.34 -11.07 -14.21
CA ASP A 27 7.52 -11.89 -13.87
C ASP A 27 8.45 -11.25 -12.84
N LEU A 28 8.16 -10.02 -12.37
CA LEU A 28 8.99 -9.44 -11.32
C LEU A 28 8.63 -10.10 -9.99
N PRO A 29 9.60 -10.68 -9.27
CA PRO A 29 9.32 -11.34 -8.02
C PRO A 29 8.78 -10.30 -7.02
N SER A 30 7.56 -10.54 -6.53
CA SER A 30 6.98 -9.82 -5.40
C SER A 30 7.29 -10.60 -4.12
N LYS A 31 7.85 -9.93 -3.11
CA LYS A 31 8.10 -10.51 -1.79
C LYS A 31 7.17 -9.87 -0.76
N ILE A 32 6.90 -10.57 0.33
CA ILE A 32 6.10 -10.06 1.45
C ILE A 32 7.05 -9.52 2.52
N CYS A 33 6.78 -8.32 3.03
CA CYS A 33 7.56 -7.74 4.12
C CYS A 33 7.22 -8.43 5.45
N VAL A 34 8.20 -8.99 6.15
CA VAL A 34 7.99 -9.71 7.42
C VAL A 34 7.53 -8.81 8.59
N VAL A 35 7.65 -7.49 8.47
CA VAL A 35 7.29 -6.54 9.54
C VAL A 35 5.91 -5.93 9.35
N CYS A 36 5.52 -5.65 8.09
CA CYS A 36 4.26 -4.98 7.80
C CYS A 36 3.28 -5.83 6.96
N GLY A 37 3.68 -7.03 6.53
CA GLY A 37 2.84 -7.92 5.71
C GLY A 37 2.53 -7.40 4.30
N ARG A 38 3.08 -6.25 3.90
CA ARG A 38 2.76 -5.64 2.61
C ARG A 38 3.55 -6.32 1.48
N PRO A 39 2.89 -6.68 0.36
CA PRO A 39 3.59 -7.13 -0.82
C PRO A 39 4.39 -5.98 -1.42
N PHE A 40 5.64 -6.24 -1.79
CA PHE A 40 6.50 -5.27 -2.42
C PHE A 40 7.20 -5.90 -3.63
N ASN A 41 7.30 -5.12 -4.71
CA ASN A 41 7.90 -5.57 -5.95
C ASN A 41 9.40 -5.35 -5.96
N TRP A 42 10.11 -6.17 -6.72
CA TRP A 42 11.52 -5.99 -7.03
C TRP A 42 11.83 -4.54 -7.48
N ARG A 43 13.01 -4.06 -7.07
CA ARG A 43 13.56 -2.74 -7.40
C ARG A 43 14.99 -2.92 -7.90
N LYS A 44 15.42 -2.12 -8.87
CA LYS A 44 16.80 -2.13 -9.40
C LYS A 44 17.87 -2.02 -8.32
N LYS A 45 17.62 -1.27 -7.25
CA LYS A 45 18.53 -1.13 -6.10
C LYS A 45 18.83 -2.47 -5.38
N TRP A 46 18.02 -3.49 -5.61
CA TRP A 46 18.14 -4.80 -4.97
C TRP A 46 18.71 -5.87 -5.92
N GLU A 47 19.17 -5.50 -7.11
CA GLU A 47 19.78 -6.43 -8.08
C GLU A 47 20.85 -7.34 -7.44
N SER A 48 21.68 -6.82 -6.56
CA SER A 48 22.78 -7.56 -5.92
C SER A 48 22.43 -8.24 -4.59
N CYS A 49 21.31 -7.90 -3.97
CA CYS A 49 20.97 -8.35 -2.61
C CYS A 49 19.53 -8.85 -2.46
N TRP A 50 18.85 -9.13 -3.57
CA TRP A 50 17.43 -9.49 -3.58
C TRP A 50 17.12 -10.67 -2.66
N ASP A 51 17.98 -11.68 -2.61
CA ASP A 51 17.83 -12.87 -1.75
C ASP A 51 17.82 -12.54 -0.25
N GLU A 52 18.59 -11.53 0.16
CA GLU A 52 18.66 -11.07 1.55
C GLU A 52 17.51 -10.10 1.92
N VAL A 53 16.91 -9.44 0.93
CA VAL A 53 15.85 -8.44 1.14
C VAL A 53 14.53 -9.12 1.57
N LYS A 54 14.21 -8.96 2.86
CA LYS A 54 12.96 -9.42 3.51
C LYS A 54 12.03 -8.28 3.95
N TYR A 55 12.47 -7.02 3.77
CA TYR A 55 11.79 -5.82 4.26
C TYR A 55 11.51 -4.86 3.12
N CYS A 56 10.31 -4.27 3.07
CA CYS A 56 9.91 -3.35 2.00
C CYS A 56 10.67 -1.99 2.02
N SER A 57 11.28 -1.66 3.16
CA SER A 57 11.97 -0.39 3.40
C SER A 57 12.96 -0.50 4.57
N ASP A 58 13.93 0.42 4.63
CA ASP A 58 14.85 0.56 5.77
C ASP A 58 14.11 0.83 7.08
N LYS A 59 12.96 1.51 7.01
CA LYS A 59 12.07 1.70 8.16
C LYS A 59 11.62 0.37 8.74
N CYS A 60 11.10 -0.55 7.92
CA CYS A 60 10.71 -1.89 8.39
C CYS A 60 11.91 -2.69 8.92
N ARG A 61 13.11 -2.54 8.33
CA ARG A 61 14.32 -3.17 8.86
C ARG A 61 14.64 -2.71 10.29
N ARG A 62 14.44 -1.42 10.59
CA ARG A 62 14.65 -0.83 11.93
C ARG A 62 13.50 -1.11 12.89
N GLU A 63 12.26 -1.18 12.40
CA GLU A 63 11.03 -1.40 13.18
C GLU A 63 10.76 -2.86 13.55
N LYS A 64 11.70 -3.80 13.36
CA LYS A 64 11.50 -5.25 13.60
C LYS A 64 10.94 -5.61 14.99
N GLY A 65 11.08 -4.72 15.98
CA GLY A 65 10.52 -4.89 17.33
C GLY A 65 9.09 -4.40 17.55
N LEU A 66 8.48 -3.74 16.56
CA LEU A 66 7.12 -3.19 16.66
C LEU A 66 6.26 -3.78 15.53
N PRO A 67 5.56 -4.92 15.76
CA PRO A 67 4.59 -5.40 14.80
C PRO A 67 3.55 -4.30 14.59
N LYS A 68 3.37 -3.87 13.33
CA LYS A 68 2.24 -3.00 13.01
C LYS A 68 1.01 -3.88 13.12
N ALA A 69 0.33 -3.75 14.26
CA ALA A 69 -0.91 -4.45 14.53
C ALA A 69 -1.79 -4.37 13.27
N PRO A 70 -2.23 -5.49 12.71
CA PRO A 70 -3.34 -5.43 11.78
C PRO A 70 -4.52 -4.86 12.57
N GLU A 71 -4.92 -3.64 12.22
CA GLU A 71 -6.18 -3.03 12.65
C GLU A 71 -7.28 -4.06 12.35
N ILE A 72 -7.91 -4.59 13.42
CA ILE A 72 -9.07 -5.49 13.35
C ILE A 72 -10.29 -4.64 12.98
#